data_AF-A0A0K0EEZ5-F1
#
_entry.id   AF-A0A0K0EEZ5-F1
#
_cell.length_a   1.000
_cell.length_b   1.000
_cell.length_c   1.000
_cell.angle_alpha   90.00
_cell.angle_beta   90.00
_cell.angle_gamma   90.00
#
_symmetry.space_group_name_H-M   'P 1'
#
loop_
_entity.id
_entity.type
_entity.pdbx_description
1 polymer ?
#
loop_
_entity_poly.entity_id
_entity_poly.type
_entity_poly.pdbx_seq_one_letter_code
_entity_poly.pdbx_strand_id
1 'polypeptide(L)'
;MDFLSLPEPFRIQVLKNIDWKSLKNAKLVSKEMYFTIEANHHLMNKPQVKSLGIYCDKKVDEKEVIRVRFNIFSEDYFLNRRLKVIHFEDLKEYEHFLREFNFSIIDYLHFRISESSDVIRIFNKYYTGGNYIETVVFDDTGEIGKKSANDFSSLISKIKDVGKMYLTLNFPQQSLPDDFIFPKMGSLKELSIEEKSGTRLITSNMITNIIDNNPEMDFLKISSESKSLYMKTSEHIFESKALNMENRCDFTPFERTF
;
A
#
# COMPACT_ATOMS: atom_id res chain seq x y z
N MET A 1 -43.89 -14.84 -6.98
CA MET A 1 -42.87 -15.84 -6.60
C MET A 1 -42.00 -15.17 -5.55
N ASP A 2 -41.83 -15.77 -4.37
CA ASP A 2 -41.02 -15.20 -3.28
C ASP A 2 -39.54 -15.50 -3.54
N PHE A 3 -38.66 -14.50 -3.46
CA PHE A 3 -37.22 -14.68 -3.66
C PHE A 3 -36.62 -15.65 -2.64
N LEU A 4 -37.09 -15.64 -1.40
CA LEU A 4 -36.57 -16.52 -0.35
C LEU A 4 -36.96 -17.98 -0.58
N SER A 5 -37.98 -18.25 -1.39
CA SER A 5 -38.38 -19.61 -1.76
C SER A 5 -37.45 -20.27 -2.80
N LEU A 6 -36.52 -19.51 -3.39
CA LEU A 6 -35.56 -20.05 -4.35
C LEU A 6 -34.47 -20.89 -3.65
N PRO A 7 -34.01 -21.99 -4.27
CA PRO A 7 -32.84 -22.71 -3.76
C PRO A 7 -31.62 -21.78 -3.64
N GLU A 8 -30.81 -21.99 -2.61
CA GLU A 8 -29.68 -21.12 -2.26
C GLU A 8 -28.73 -20.79 -3.42
N PRO A 9 -28.33 -21.75 -4.30
CA PRO A 9 -27.46 -21.43 -5.43
C PRO A 9 -28.04 -20.36 -6.38
N PHE A 10 -29.35 -20.38 -6.61
CA PHE A 10 -30.02 -19.38 -7.44
C PHE A 10 -30.10 -18.03 -6.74
N ARG A 11 -30.30 -18.00 -5.42
CA ARG A 11 -30.26 -16.75 -4.63
C ARG A 11 -28.89 -16.10 -4.70
N ILE A 12 -27.82 -16.88 -4.52
CA ILE A 12 -26.43 -16.40 -4.63
C ILE A 12 -26.15 -15.87 -6.05
N GLN A 13 -26.62 -16.58 -7.08
CA GLN A 13 -26.45 -16.15 -8.47
C GLN A 13 -27.16 -14.82 -8.78
N VAL A 14 -28.29 -14.54 -8.14
CA VAL A 14 -28.95 -13.23 -8.25
C VAL A 14 -28.16 -12.19 -7.47
N LEU A 15 -27.85 -12.46 -6.20
CA LEU A 15 -27.17 -11.52 -5.29
C LEU A 15 -25.79 -11.06 -5.80
N LYS A 16 -25.00 -11.94 -6.43
CA LYS A 16 -23.68 -11.58 -6.97
C LYS A 16 -23.74 -10.49 -8.05
N ASN A 17 -24.88 -10.34 -8.72
CA ASN A 17 -25.08 -9.36 -9.79
C ASN A 17 -25.66 -8.03 -9.28
N ILE A 18 -25.97 -7.94 -7.98
CA ILE A 18 -26.50 -6.73 -7.36
C ILE A 18 -25.34 -5.84 -6.92
N ASP A 19 -25.49 -4.52 -7.05
CA ASP A 19 -24.50 -3.56 -6.57
C ASP A 19 -24.37 -3.59 -5.04
N TRP A 20 -23.22 -3.15 -4.53
CA TRP A 20 -22.91 -3.25 -3.10
C TRP A 20 -23.84 -2.40 -2.20
N LYS A 21 -24.42 -1.30 -2.71
CA LYS A 21 -25.37 -0.47 -1.93
C LYS A 21 -26.70 -1.21 -1.78
N SER A 22 -27.19 -1.78 -2.87
CA SER A 22 -28.40 -2.60 -2.86
C SER A 22 -28.22 -3.87 -2.03
N LEU A 23 -27.05 -4.51 -2.07
CA LEU A 23 -26.72 -5.63 -1.18
C LEU A 23 -26.78 -5.22 0.29
N LYS A 24 -26.28 -4.03 0.65
CA LYS A 24 -26.39 -3.51 2.02
C LYS A 24 -27.84 -3.35 2.45
N ASN A 25 -28.72 -2.88 1.56
CA ASN A 25 -30.15 -2.79 1.84
C ASN A 25 -30.81 -4.17 1.94
N ALA A 26 -30.41 -5.12 1.09
CA ALA A 26 -30.91 -6.50 1.12
C ALA A 26 -30.62 -7.18 2.46
N LYS A 27 -29.43 -6.97 3.04
CA LYS A 27 -29.08 -7.45 4.40
C LYS A 27 -30.08 -6.99 5.48
N LEU A 28 -30.78 -5.87 5.28
CA LEU A 28 -31.75 -5.33 6.24
C LEU A 28 -33.17 -5.89 6.08
N VAL A 29 -33.44 -6.61 4.99
CA VAL A 29 -34.80 -7.11 4.67
C VAL A 29 -35.19 -8.29 5.56
N SER A 30 -34.28 -9.25 5.76
CA SER A 30 -34.55 -10.44 6.58
C SER A 30 -33.27 -11.05 7.15
N LYS A 31 -33.39 -11.80 8.26
CA LYS A 31 -32.27 -12.56 8.84
C LYS A 31 -31.69 -13.58 7.86
N GLU A 32 -32.54 -14.24 7.08
CA GLU A 32 -32.10 -15.21 6.09
C GLU A 32 -31.25 -14.54 5.00
N MET A 33 -31.71 -13.39 4.48
CA MET A 33 -30.94 -12.63 3.49
C MET A 33 -29.60 -12.16 4.07
N TYR A 34 -29.59 -11.67 5.31
CA TYR A 34 -28.37 -11.32 6.02
C TYR A 34 -27.38 -12.48 6.04
N PHE A 35 -27.78 -13.66 6.53
CA PHE A 35 -26.89 -14.81 6.64
C PHE A 35 -26.43 -15.33 5.28
N THR A 36 -27.30 -15.37 4.27
CA THR A 36 -26.91 -15.78 2.91
C THR A 36 -25.84 -14.85 2.32
N ILE A 37 -25.98 -13.53 2.49
CA ILE A 37 -25.01 -12.56 1.98
C ILE A 37 -23.69 -12.66 2.77
N GLU A 38 -23.73 -12.73 4.10
CA GLU A 38 -22.52 -12.84 4.95
C GLU A 38 -21.70 -14.11 4.67
N ALA A 39 -22.38 -15.26 4.59
CA ALA A 39 -21.72 -16.54 4.30
C ALA A 39 -21.04 -16.54 2.92
N ASN A 40 -21.57 -15.77 1.97
CA ASN A 40 -21.11 -15.73 0.58
C ASN A 40 -20.46 -14.38 0.19
N HIS A 41 -20.05 -13.55 1.15
CA HIS A 41 -19.56 -12.18 0.92
C HIS A 41 -18.37 -12.11 -0.06
N HIS A 42 -17.57 -13.16 -0.14
CA HIS A 42 -16.44 -13.29 -1.06
C HIS A 42 -16.86 -13.35 -2.55
N LEU A 43 -18.11 -13.73 -2.83
CA LEU A 43 -18.70 -13.76 -4.17
C LEU A 43 -19.48 -12.48 -4.51
N MET A 44 -19.68 -11.61 -3.52
CA MET A 44 -20.54 -10.43 -3.66
C MET A 44 -19.76 -9.22 -4.14
N ASN A 45 -20.45 -8.29 -4.82
CA ASN A 45 -19.86 -7.01 -5.18
C ASN A 45 -19.52 -6.20 -3.93
N LYS A 46 -18.31 -5.63 -3.91
CA LYS A 46 -17.80 -4.82 -2.80
C LYS A 46 -17.47 -3.41 -3.28
N PRO A 47 -17.62 -2.39 -2.43
CA PRO A 47 -17.14 -1.04 -2.73
C PRO A 47 -15.63 -1.05 -3.03
N GLN A 48 -15.25 -0.42 -4.13
CA GLN A 48 -13.85 -0.24 -4.50
C GLN A 48 -13.24 0.95 -3.75
N VAL A 49 -12.12 0.74 -3.08
CA VAL A 49 -11.43 1.78 -2.30
C VAL A 49 -10.48 2.56 -3.20
N LYS A 50 -10.68 3.87 -3.33
CA LYS A 50 -9.85 4.71 -4.19
C LYS A 50 -8.56 5.15 -3.48
N SER A 51 -8.67 5.53 -2.21
CA SER A 51 -7.56 6.02 -1.39
C SER A 51 -7.69 5.40 -0.01
N LEU A 52 -6.57 4.92 0.52
CA LEU A 52 -6.51 4.23 1.81
C LEU A 52 -5.28 4.71 2.59
N GLY A 53 -5.52 5.19 3.81
CA GLY A 53 -4.50 5.47 4.80
C GLY A 53 -4.76 4.69 6.08
N ILE A 54 -3.80 3.92 6.55
CA ILE A 54 -3.85 3.12 7.77
C ILE A 54 -2.77 3.65 8.72
N TYR A 55 -3.19 4.15 9.87
CA TYR A 55 -2.33 4.82 10.84
C TYR A 55 -2.43 4.10 12.19
N CYS A 56 -1.30 3.61 12.69
CA CYS A 56 -1.20 3.01 14.02
C CYS A 56 -0.47 4.02 14.92
N ASP A 57 -1.25 4.88 15.56
CA ASP A 57 -0.74 5.91 16.46
C ASP A 57 -0.86 5.42 17.91
N LYS A 58 0.16 5.63 18.74
CA LYS A 58 0.05 5.45 20.20
C LYS A 58 -0.90 6.51 20.76
N LYS A 59 -1.88 6.10 21.57
CA LYS A 59 -2.62 7.04 22.42
C LYS A 59 -1.80 7.41 23.66
N VAL A 60 -2.22 8.50 24.31
CA VAL A 60 -1.71 8.96 25.62
C VAL A 60 -1.89 7.87 26.71
N ASP A 61 -2.86 6.97 26.55
CA ASP A 61 -3.15 5.86 27.46
C ASP A 61 -2.50 4.52 27.03
N GLU A 62 -1.41 4.56 26.25
CA GLU A 62 -0.59 3.42 25.79
C GLU A 62 -1.27 2.37 24.88
N LYS A 63 -2.59 2.44 24.66
CA LYS A 63 -3.27 1.54 23.71
C LYS A 63 -3.11 2.04 22.27
N GLU A 64 -2.47 1.24 21.42
CA GLU A 64 -2.39 1.50 19.98
C GLU A 64 -3.81 1.44 19.36
N VAL A 65 -4.16 2.46 18.58
CA VAL A 65 -5.45 2.52 17.86
C VAL A 65 -5.17 2.56 16.37
N ILE A 66 -5.86 1.68 15.64
CA ILE A 66 -5.77 1.62 14.19
C ILE A 66 -6.77 2.62 13.63
N ARG A 67 -6.28 3.75 13.13
CA ARG A 67 -7.10 4.73 12.41
C ARG A 67 -7.02 4.46 10.92
N VAL A 68 -8.16 4.21 10.29
CA VAL A 68 -8.28 4.05 8.85
C VAL A 68 -8.96 5.27 8.25
N ARG A 69 -8.31 5.91 7.28
CA ARG A 69 -8.84 6.98 6.45
C ARG A 69 -9.03 6.47 5.04
N PHE A 70 -10.21 6.60 4.47
CA PHE A 70 -10.44 6.09 3.13
C PHE A 70 -11.54 6.83 2.37
N ASN A 71 -11.52 6.71 1.05
CA ASN A 71 -12.63 7.05 0.18
C ASN A 71 -12.89 5.85 -0.76
N ILE A 72 -14.07 5.81 -1.36
CA ILE A 72 -14.47 4.77 -2.29
C ILE A 72 -14.78 5.40 -3.64
N PHE A 73 -14.59 4.66 -4.73
CA PHE A 73 -15.13 5.07 -6.02
C PHE A 73 -16.66 5.17 -5.88
N SER A 74 -17.18 6.39 -5.99
CA SER A 74 -18.61 6.67 -6.01
C SER A 74 -19.02 7.00 -7.43
N GLU A 75 -20.16 6.47 -7.87
CA GLU A 75 -20.86 6.88 -9.10
C GLU A 75 -21.31 8.35 -9.01
N ASP A 76 -21.63 8.83 -7.80
CA ASP A 76 -21.94 10.23 -7.54
C ASP A 76 -20.66 11.04 -7.35
N TYR A 77 -20.23 11.72 -8.43
CA TYR A 77 -19.08 12.62 -8.46
C TYR A 77 -19.10 13.71 -7.35
N PHE A 78 -20.28 14.13 -6.90
CA PHE A 78 -20.44 15.16 -5.87
C PHE A 78 -20.17 14.67 -4.45
N LEU A 79 -20.36 13.38 -4.16
CA LEU A 79 -20.10 12.78 -2.84
C LEU A 79 -18.65 12.28 -2.71
N ASN A 80 -17.89 12.29 -3.81
CA ASN A 80 -16.57 11.68 -3.98
C ASN A 80 -15.42 12.36 -3.21
N ARG A 81 -15.72 13.32 -2.33
CA ARG A 81 -14.70 14.11 -1.61
C ARG A 81 -14.64 13.89 -0.10
N ARG A 82 -15.62 13.21 0.51
CA ARG A 82 -15.59 13.02 1.96
C ARG A 82 -14.75 11.81 2.33
N LEU A 83 -13.52 12.10 2.78
CA LEU A 83 -12.67 11.13 3.46
C LEU A 83 -13.42 10.59 4.69
N LYS A 84 -13.65 9.29 4.73
CA LYS A 84 -14.21 8.60 5.89
C LYS A 84 -13.07 8.24 6.84
N VAL A 85 -13.33 8.34 8.14
CA VAL A 85 -12.37 7.98 9.19
C VAL A 85 -13.05 7.01 10.14
N ILE A 86 -12.40 5.87 10.38
CA ILE A 86 -12.83 4.85 11.32
C ILE A 86 -11.65 4.52 12.24
N HIS A 87 -11.94 4.13 13.47
CA HIS A 87 -10.95 3.72 14.46
C HIS A 87 -11.28 2.31 14.92
N PHE A 88 -10.25 1.47 15.06
CA PHE A 88 -10.35 0.11 15.59
C PHE A 88 -9.42 -0.04 16.78
N GLU A 89 -9.90 -0.73 17.80
CA GLU A 89 -9.11 -1.05 18.99
C GLU A 89 -8.55 -2.47 18.98
N ASP A 90 -8.98 -3.28 18.02
CA ASP A 90 -8.62 -4.69 17.87
C ASP A 90 -8.38 -5.04 16.38
N LEU A 91 -7.47 -5.98 16.16
CA LEU A 91 -7.08 -6.43 14.83
C LEU A 91 -8.18 -7.23 14.12
N LYS A 92 -9.09 -7.90 14.84
CA LYS A 92 -10.21 -8.65 14.24
C LYS A 92 -11.27 -7.70 13.68
N GLU A 93 -11.57 -6.61 14.37
CA GLU A 93 -12.47 -5.56 13.83
C GLU A 93 -11.88 -4.92 12.57
N TYR A 94 -10.58 -4.61 12.59
CA TYR A 94 -9.86 -4.14 11.42
C TYR A 94 -9.89 -5.17 10.27
N GLU A 95 -9.63 -6.45 10.57
CA GLU A 95 -9.70 -7.51 9.56
C GLU A 95 -11.12 -7.66 8.98
N HIS A 96 -12.16 -7.59 9.82
CA HIS A 96 -13.54 -7.61 9.38
C HIS A 96 -13.86 -6.42 8.46
N PHE A 97 -13.38 -5.21 8.81
CA PHE A 97 -13.50 -4.04 7.94
C PHE A 97 -12.89 -4.29 6.56
N LEU A 98 -11.67 -4.84 6.49
CA LEU A 98 -11.02 -5.10 5.20
C LEU A 98 -11.80 -6.10 4.32
N ARG A 99 -12.51 -7.07 4.92
CA ARG A 99 -13.34 -8.03 4.17
C ARG A 99 -14.47 -7.38 3.38
N GLU A 100 -14.94 -6.21 3.81
CA GLU A 100 -16.05 -5.51 3.18
C GLU A 100 -15.65 -4.69 1.94
N PHE A 101 -14.36 -4.60 1.61
CA PHE A 101 -13.87 -3.76 0.51
C PHE A 101 -13.17 -4.53 -0.60
N ASN A 102 -13.14 -3.92 -1.78
CA ASN A 102 -12.30 -4.33 -2.89
C ASN A 102 -11.12 -3.37 -3.04
N PHE A 103 -9.91 -3.93 -3.05
CA PHE A 103 -8.62 -3.23 -3.13
C PHE A 103 -7.92 -3.43 -4.48
N SER A 104 -8.63 -3.89 -5.52
CA SER A 104 -8.06 -4.16 -6.84
C SER A 104 -7.56 -2.91 -7.57
N ILE A 105 -8.09 -1.75 -7.22
CA ILE A 105 -7.72 -0.44 -7.78
C ILE A 105 -7.56 0.48 -6.59
N ILE A 106 -6.35 1.01 -6.35
CA ILE A 106 -6.05 2.00 -5.32
C ILE A 106 -5.17 3.06 -5.96
N ASP A 107 -5.57 4.32 -5.88
CA ASP A 107 -4.77 5.44 -6.38
C ASP A 107 -3.75 5.88 -5.33
N TYR A 108 -4.14 5.85 -4.05
CA TYR A 108 -3.30 6.32 -2.94
C TYR A 108 -3.29 5.32 -1.80
N LEU A 109 -2.10 4.86 -1.40
CA LEU A 109 -1.90 3.92 -0.30
C LEU A 109 -0.90 4.48 0.71
N HIS A 110 -1.32 4.65 1.96
CA HIS A 110 -0.47 5.15 3.04
C HIS A 110 -0.53 4.21 4.24
N PHE A 111 0.62 3.70 4.65
CA PHE A 111 0.81 3.09 5.96
C PHE A 111 1.62 4.00 6.84
N ARG A 112 1.16 4.21 8.08
CA ARG A 112 1.97 4.70 9.18
C ARG A 112 1.92 3.68 10.30
N ILE A 113 3.06 3.08 10.62
CA ILE A 113 3.18 2.11 11.71
C ILE A 113 4.14 2.62 12.78
N SER A 114 3.99 2.07 13.98
CA SER A 114 4.87 2.38 15.12
C SER A 114 5.47 1.11 15.71
N GLU A 115 4.68 0.28 16.40
CA GLU A 115 5.21 -0.86 17.16
C GLU A 115 5.04 -2.20 16.45
N SER A 116 3.99 -2.35 15.64
CA SER A 116 3.63 -3.61 15.02
C SER A 116 3.39 -3.47 13.52
N SER A 117 3.79 -4.49 12.76
CA SER A 117 3.45 -4.64 11.34
C SER A 117 2.22 -5.53 11.11
N ASP A 118 1.50 -5.93 12.16
CA ASP A 118 0.33 -6.82 12.07
C ASP A 118 -0.76 -6.26 11.13
N VAL A 119 -0.96 -4.94 11.11
CA VAL A 119 -1.93 -4.31 10.21
C VAL A 119 -1.57 -4.47 8.74
N ILE A 120 -0.27 -4.49 8.42
CA ILE A 120 0.26 -4.74 7.07
C ILE A 120 0.09 -6.22 6.75
N ARG A 121 0.46 -7.11 7.68
CA ARG A 121 0.28 -8.56 7.51
C ARG A 121 -1.18 -8.93 7.21
N ILE A 122 -2.12 -8.34 7.94
CA ILE A 122 -3.55 -8.57 7.72
C ILE A 122 -3.99 -7.95 6.39
N PHE A 123 -3.58 -6.71 6.09
CA PHE A 123 -3.89 -6.07 4.80
C PHE A 123 -3.40 -6.90 3.60
N ASN A 124 -2.20 -7.45 3.70
CA ASN A 124 -1.63 -8.32 2.67
C ASN A 124 -2.49 -9.56 2.38
N LYS A 125 -3.38 -10.01 3.27
CA LYS A 125 -4.31 -11.12 2.95
C LYS A 125 -5.38 -10.71 1.93
N TYR A 126 -5.75 -9.42 1.90
CA TYR A 126 -6.86 -8.89 1.11
C TYR A 126 -6.38 -8.12 -0.13
N TYR A 127 -5.18 -7.55 -0.07
CA TYR A 127 -4.58 -6.89 -1.21
C TYR A 127 -3.91 -7.90 -2.13
N THR A 128 -4.39 -7.99 -3.37
CA THR A 128 -3.90 -8.90 -4.42
C THR A 128 -2.97 -8.22 -5.42
N GLY A 129 -2.70 -6.92 -5.26
CA GLY A 129 -1.94 -6.13 -6.22
C GLY A 129 -2.84 -5.53 -7.30
N GLY A 130 -2.88 -4.20 -7.36
CA GLY A 130 -3.48 -3.45 -8.47
C GLY A 130 -2.53 -3.27 -9.65
N ASN A 131 -3.02 -2.66 -10.72
CA ASN A 131 -2.19 -2.35 -11.89
C ASN A 131 -1.23 -1.19 -11.61
N TYR A 132 -1.79 -0.03 -11.26
CA TYR A 132 -1.05 1.21 -11.05
C TYR A 132 -1.56 1.90 -9.78
N ILE A 133 -0.63 2.42 -8.96
CA ILE A 133 -0.92 3.25 -7.80
C ILE A 133 -0.23 4.60 -8.02
N GLU A 134 -0.95 5.71 -7.93
CA GLU A 134 -0.34 7.04 -8.08
C GLU A 134 0.69 7.30 -6.99
N THR A 135 0.38 6.98 -5.74
CA THR A 135 1.28 7.25 -4.61
C THR A 135 1.21 6.18 -3.54
N VAL A 136 2.38 5.70 -3.13
CA VAL A 136 2.60 4.80 -2.00
C VAL A 136 3.45 5.52 -0.96
N VAL A 137 2.95 5.57 0.27
CA VAL A 137 3.67 6.08 1.43
C VAL A 137 3.76 4.98 2.48
N PHE A 138 4.96 4.72 2.96
CA PHE A 138 5.21 3.82 4.08
C PHE A 138 6.03 4.58 5.12
N ASP A 139 5.42 4.91 6.25
CA ASP A 139 6.06 5.60 7.35
C ASP A 139 6.20 4.66 8.55
N ASP A 140 7.40 4.17 8.84
CA ASP A 140 7.71 3.59 10.14
C ASP A 140 8.21 4.70 11.08
N THR A 141 7.31 5.20 11.91
CA THR A 141 7.57 6.31 12.85
C THR A 141 8.08 5.85 14.21
N GLY A 142 8.09 4.54 14.46
CA GLY A 142 8.05 4.02 15.83
C GLY A 142 9.39 3.66 16.46
N GLU A 143 9.25 3.11 17.65
CA GLU A 143 10.30 2.52 18.49
C GLU A 143 10.61 1.08 18.03
N ILE A 144 11.55 0.42 18.70
CA ILE A 144 11.82 -1.01 18.45
C ILE A 144 10.62 -1.81 18.95
N GLY A 145 9.93 -2.50 18.04
CA GLY A 145 8.71 -3.26 18.33
C GLY A 145 8.63 -4.57 17.56
N LYS A 146 7.46 -5.22 17.57
CA LYS A 146 7.16 -6.47 16.86
C LYS A 146 6.91 -6.21 15.37
N LYS A 147 7.91 -5.65 14.70
CA LYS A 147 7.88 -5.34 13.27
C LYS A 147 8.60 -6.44 12.49
N SER A 148 8.12 -6.71 11.29
CA SER A 148 8.69 -7.71 10.39
C SER A 148 8.98 -7.07 9.03
N ALA A 149 10.25 -7.08 8.63
CA ALA A 149 10.67 -6.71 7.28
C ALA A 149 9.99 -7.58 6.21
N ASN A 150 9.54 -8.79 6.56
CA ASN A 150 8.78 -9.66 5.67
C ASN A 150 7.36 -9.15 5.39
N ASP A 151 6.71 -8.50 6.36
CA ASP A 151 5.38 -7.92 6.12
C ASP A 151 5.49 -6.75 5.13
N PHE A 152 6.54 -5.93 5.28
CA PHE A 152 6.89 -4.87 4.35
C PHE A 152 7.23 -5.42 2.96
N SER A 153 8.14 -6.38 2.86
CA SER A 153 8.58 -6.95 1.58
C SER A 153 7.42 -7.65 0.85
N SER A 154 6.53 -8.31 1.60
CA SER A 154 5.30 -8.90 1.06
C SER A 154 4.33 -7.84 0.52
N LEU A 155 4.23 -6.67 1.16
CA LEU A 155 3.44 -5.56 0.64
C LEU A 155 4.06 -4.99 -0.64
N ILE A 156 5.37 -4.69 -0.62
CA ILE A 156 6.07 -4.10 -1.77
C ILE A 156 6.03 -5.02 -2.98
N SER A 157 6.26 -6.32 -2.81
CA SER A 157 6.24 -7.29 -3.92
C SER A 157 4.89 -7.38 -4.65
N LYS A 158 3.79 -6.95 -4.01
CA LYS A 158 2.45 -6.89 -4.61
C LYS A 158 2.18 -5.60 -5.38
N ILE A 159 2.99 -4.57 -5.19
CA ILE A 159 2.87 -3.29 -5.89
C ILE A 159 3.60 -3.43 -7.21
N LYS A 160 2.84 -3.63 -8.29
CA LYS A 160 3.40 -3.88 -9.62
C LYS A 160 3.97 -2.62 -10.25
N ASP A 161 3.25 -1.51 -10.13
CA ASP A 161 3.62 -0.23 -10.70
C ASP A 161 3.15 0.91 -9.80
N VAL A 162 3.93 2.00 -9.77
CA VAL A 162 3.67 3.15 -8.91
C VAL A 162 4.22 4.43 -9.53
N GLY A 163 3.53 5.56 -9.36
CA GLY A 163 4.02 6.88 -9.76
C GLY A 163 5.03 7.45 -8.76
N LYS A 164 4.67 7.47 -7.48
CA LYS A 164 5.48 8.03 -6.39
C LYS A 164 5.58 7.09 -5.20
N MET A 165 6.78 6.88 -4.69
CA MET A 165 7.02 6.01 -3.55
C MET A 165 7.88 6.71 -2.49
N TYR A 166 7.35 6.80 -1.28
CA TYR A 166 8.03 7.39 -0.12
C TYR A 166 8.10 6.35 1.00
N LEU A 167 9.31 5.94 1.37
CA LEU A 167 9.56 4.88 2.33
C LEU A 167 10.42 5.41 3.48
N THR A 168 9.90 5.34 4.70
CA THR A 168 10.67 5.51 5.94
C THR A 168 10.74 4.15 6.62
N LEU A 169 11.92 3.54 6.64
CA LEU A 169 12.17 2.18 7.08
C LEU A 169 12.90 2.17 8.43
N ASN A 170 12.33 1.50 9.43
CA ASN A 170 12.93 1.36 10.75
C ASN A 170 12.85 -0.09 11.27
N PHE A 171 13.65 -0.95 10.65
CA PHE A 171 13.77 -2.38 10.93
C PHE A 171 15.22 -2.72 11.34
N PRO A 172 15.67 -2.26 12.52
CA PRO A 172 17.04 -2.50 12.97
C PRO A 172 17.31 -4.01 13.07
N GLN A 173 18.50 -4.42 12.64
CA GLN A 173 18.99 -5.80 12.73
C GLN A 173 18.16 -6.85 11.98
N GLN A 174 17.24 -6.43 11.10
CA GLN A 174 16.53 -7.32 10.20
C GLN A 174 17.13 -7.26 8.81
N SER A 175 16.92 -8.32 8.04
CA SER A 175 17.22 -8.39 6.63
C SER A 175 15.94 -8.65 5.85
N LEU A 176 15.94 -8.25 4.58
CA LEU A 176 14.93 -8.73 3.64
C LEU A 176 15.18 -10.21 3.31
N PRO A 177 14.17 -10.95 2.83
CA PRO A 177 14.39 -12.27 2.25
C PRO A 177 15.47 -12.24 1.15
N ASP A 178 16.29 -13.28 1.06
CA ASP A 178 17.40 -13.36 0.08
C ASP A 178 16.91 -13.29 -1.37
N ASP A 179 15.68 -13.72 -1.63
CA ASP A 179 15.00 -13.70 -2.92
C ASP A 179 14.17 -12.43 -3.17
N PHE A 180 14.20 -11.46 -2.24
CA PHE A 180 13.45 -10.23 -2.41
C PHE A 180 14.04 -9.36 -3.52
N ILE A 181 13.19 -9.04 -4.50
CA ILE A 181 13.50 -8.15 -5.61
C ILE A 181 12.48 -7.03 -5.60
N PHE A 182 12.95 -5.79 -5.64
CA PHE A 182 12.06 -4.65 -5.85
C PHE A 182 11.33 -4.81 -7.20
N PRO A 183 9.99 -4.69 -7.24
CA PRO A 183 9.24 -4.76 -8.48
C PRO A 183 9.75 -3.76 -9.52
N LYS A 184 9.61 -4.13 -10.81
CA LYS A 184 9.87 -3.23 -11.93
C LYS A 184 8.72 -2.23 -12.04
N MET A 185 8.84 -1.12 -11.31
CA MET A 185 7.83 -0.05 -11.26
C MET A 185 8.03 0.94 -12.41
N GLY A 186 7.74 0.54 -13.65
CA GLY A 186 8.11 1.30 -14.85
C GLY A 186 7.55 2.73 -14.96
N SER A 187 6.56 3.10 -14.15
CA SER A 187 5.99 4.45 -14.08
C SER A 187 6.57 5.31 -12.95
N LEU A 188 7.61 4.85 -12.24
CA LEU A 188 8.14 5.53 -11.05
C LEU A 188 8.84 6.84 -11.40
N LYS A 189 8.22 7.95 -11.00
CA LYS A 189 8.72 9.32 -11.18
C LYS A 189 9.43 9.86 -9.95
N GLU A 190 8.98 9.48 -8.75
CA GLU A 190 9.56 9.95 -7.50
C GLU A 190 9.82 8.80 -6.54
N LEU A 191 11.07 8.66 -6.08
CA LEU A 191 11.44 7.74 -5.02
C LEU A 191 12.16 8.46 -3.89
N SER A 192 11.65 8.32 -2.67
CA SER A 192 12.36 8.69 -1.45
C SER A 192 12.46 7.50 -0.52
N ILE A 193 13.67 7.15 -0.10
CA ILE A 193 13.90 6.11 0.92
C ILE A 193 14.73 6.70 2.05
N GLU A 194 14.25 6.53 3.28
CA GLU A 194 14.95 6.88 4.52
C GLU A 194 15.06 5.63 5.40
N GLU A 195 16.28 5.17 5.67
CA GLU A 195 16.55 4.13 6.66
C GLU A 195 16.93 4.76 8.00
N LYS A 196 16.23 4.37 9.08
CA LYS A 196 16.43 4.90 10.43
C LYS A 196 17.05 3.87 11.37
N SER A 197 17.66 4.37 12.46
CA SER A 197 18.11 3.57 13.61
C SER A 197 18.99 2.36 13.23
N GLY A 198 19.95 2.55 12.32
CA GLY A 198 20.83 1.46 11.87
C GLY A 198 20.17 0.41 10.97
N THR A 199 18.97 0.66 10.42
CA THR A 199 18.35 -0.16 9.38
C THR A 199 19.24 -0.20 8.13
N ARG A 200 19.39 -1.39 7.53
CA ARG A 200 20.20 -1.64 6.33
C ARG A 200 19.53 -2.67 5.42
N LEU A 201 18.26 -2.47 5.13
CA LEU A 201 17.46 -3.33 4.26
C LEU A 201 17.77 -3.05 2.78
N ILE A 202 18.05 -1.80 2.44
CA ILE A 202 18.25 -1.38 1.05
C ILE A 202 19.70 -1.58 0.64
N THR A 203 19.89 -2.28 -0.48
CA THR A 203 21.21 -2.53 -1.06
C THR A 203 21.46 -1.64 -2.28
N SER A 204 22.74 -1.46 -2.63
CA SER A 204 23.11 -0.71 -3.84
C SER A 204 22.53 -1.35 -5.10
N ASN A 205 22.57 -2.67 -5.20
CA ASN A 205 22.00 -3.40 -6.34
C ASN A 205 20.49 -3.16 -6.49
N MET A 206 19.74 -3.05 -5.38
CA MET A 206 18.31 -2.72 -5.45
C MET A 206 18.10 -1.32 -6.04
N ILE A 207 18.87 -0.34 -5.58
CA ILE A 207 18.78 1.03 -6.06
C ILE A 207 19.20 1.17 -7.52
N THR A 208 20.33 0.57 -7.93
CA THR A 208 20.78 0.61 -9.32
C THR A 208 19.75 -0.04 -10.24
N ASN A 209 19.19 -1.18 -9.84
CA ASN A 209 18.09 -1.81 -10.57
C ASN A 209 16.87 -0.88 -10.70
N ILE A 210 16.49 -0.16 -9.64
CA ILE A 210 15.36 0.79 -9.72
C ILE A 210 15.68 1.93 -10.70
N ILE A 211 16.89 2.49 -10.66
CA ILE A 211 17.33 3.56 -11.56
C ILE A 211 17.31 3.09 -13.02
N ASP A 212 17.90 1.93 -13.30
CA ASP A 212 18.03 1.39 -14.65
C ASP A 212 16.68 1.05 -15.29
N ASN A 213 15.70 0.62 -14.48
CA ASN A 213 14.35 0.34 -14.96
C ASN A 213 13.47 1.61 -15.05
N ASN A 214 13.95 2.77 -14.59
CA ASN A 214 13.20 4.03 -14.55
C ASN A 214 14.02 5.21 -15.08
N PRO A 215 14.37 5.22 -16.39
CA PRO A 215 15.19 6.28 -16.97
C PRO A 215 14.52 7.67 -16.94
N GLU A 216 13.20 7.72 -16.77
CA GLU A 216 12.42 8.96 -16.67
C GLU A 216 12.09 9.36 -15.22
N MET A 217 12.83 8.87 -14.24
CA MET A 217 12.65 9.25 -12.83
C MET A 217 13.13 10.69 -12.61
N ASP A 218 12.24 11.54 -12.08
CA ASP A 218 12.48 12.97 -11.88
C ASP A 218 13.16 13.25 -10.53
N PHE A 219 12.86 12.43 -9.52
CA PHE A 219 13.33 12.63 -8.15
C PHE A 219 13.77 11.33 -7.51
N LEU A 220 15.00 11.34 -6.99
CA LEU A 220 15.55 10.26 -6.18
C LEU A 220 16.18 10.84 -4.91
N LYS A 221 15.70 10.38 -3.75
CA LYS A 221 16.30 10.68 -2.44
C LYS A 221 16.56 9.39 -1.69
N ILE A 222 17.79 9.21 -1.22
CA ILE A 222 18.19 8.07 -0.39
C ILE A 222 18.91 8.60 0.83
N SER A 223 18.40 8.30 2.01
CA SER A 223 19.00 8.60 3.30
C SER A 223 19.26 7.29 4.03
N SER A 224 20.53 6.97 4.24
CA SER A 224 20.97 5.75 4.92
C SER A 224 22.33 5.98 5.57
N GLU A 225 22.61 5.29 6.68
CA GLU A 225 23.93 5.30 7.33
C GLU A 225 25.00 4.52 6.55
N SER A 226 24.60 3.78 5.51
CA SER A 226 25.49 2.96 4.69
C SER A 226 26.31 3.82 3.71
N LYS A 227 27.54 4.17 4.09
CA LYS A 227 28.49 4.88 3.20
C LYS A 227 28.72 4.15 1.87
N SER A 228 28.74 2.81 1.88
CA SER A 228 28.93 2.01 0.67
C SER A 228 27.73 2.06 -0.26
N LEU A 229 26.51 2.15 0.28
CA LEU A 229 25.30 2.38 -0.51
C LEU A 229 25.39 3.71 -1.25
N TYR A 230 25.76 4.78 -0.54
CA TYR A 230 25.91 6.12 -1.12
C TYR A 230 26.97 6.15 -2.24
N MET A 231 28.17 5.62 -1.98
CA MET A 231 29.27 5.64 -2.95
C MET A 231 28.90 4.89 -4.24
N LYS A 232 28.46 3.63 -4.11
CA LYS A 232 28.11 2.79 -5.27
C LYS A 232 26.93 3.35 -6.07
N THR A 233 25.92 3.87 -5.39
CA THR A 233 24.77 4.50 -6.06
C THR A 233 25.21 5.76 -6.81
N SER A 234 26.06 6.59 -6.19
CA SER A 234 26.56 7.81 -6.82
C SER A 234 27.42 7.49 -8.04
N GLU A 235 28.36 6.55 -7.93
CA GLU A 235 29.18 6.05 -9.04
C GLU A 235 28.31 5.58 -10.20
N HIS A 236 27.30 4.74 -9.93
CA HIS A 236 26.36 4.25 -10.96
C HIS A 236 25.57 5.38 -11.64
N ILE A 237 25.10 6.37 -10.87
CA ILE A 237 24.42 7.54 -11.43
C ILE A 237 25.38 8.36 -12.30
N PHE A 238 26.62 8.55 -11.85
CA PHE A 238 27.62 9.27 -12.64
C PHE A 238 27.97 8.52 -13.92
N GLU A 239 28.16 7.21 -13.88
CA GLU A 239 28.46 6.41 -15.08
C GLU A 239 27.27 6.41 -16.05
N SER A 240 26.06 6.14 -15.57
CA SER A 240 24.84 6.13 -16.40
C SER A 240 24.52 7.51 -17.00
N LYS A 241 24.80 8.61 -16.30
CA LYS A 241 24.59 9.97 -16.81
C LYS A 241 25.76 10.51 -17.61
N ALA A 242 27.01 10.19 -17.28
CA ALA A 242 28.18 10.58 -18.06
C ALA A 242 28.14 9.95 -19.45
N LEU A 243 27.69 8.70 -19.56
CA LEU A 243 27.41 8.05 -20.85
C LEU A 243 26.28 8.75 -21.64
N ASN A 244 25.40 9.50 -20.97
CA ASN A 244 24.38 10.34 -21.61
C ASN A 244 24.83 11.80 -21.85
N MET A 245 25.95 12.23 -21.25
CA MET A 245 26.49 13.60 -21.39
C MET A 245 27.26 13.81 -22.69
N GLU A 246 27.71 12.76 -23.36
CA GLU A 246 28.30 12.89 -24.72
C GLU A 246 27.30 13.48 -25.74
N ASN A 247 25.99 13.52 -25.42
CA ASN A 247 24.94 14.00 -26.31
C ASN A 247 24.14 15.21 -25.79
N ARG A 248 24.51 15.86 -24.68
CA ARG A 248 23.75 17.00 -24.12
C ARG A 248 24.63 18.20 -23.80
N CYS A 249 24.71 19.15 -24.73
CA CYS A 249 25.29 20.48 -24.55
C CYS A 249 24.28 21.51 -23.99
N ASP A 250 23.40 21.13 -23.07
CA ASP A 250 22.49 22.09 -22.42
C ASP A 250 22.75 22.14 -20.92
N PHE A 251 23.33 23.25 -20.48
CA PHE A 251 23.64 23.60 -19.10
C PHE A 251 22.36 23.80 -18.29
N THR A 252 21.94 22.80 -17.53
CA THR A 252 21.11 23.01 -16.33
C THR A 252 21.81 22.47 -15.09
N PRO A 253 21.98 23.28 -14.02
CA PRO A 253 22.74 22.86 -12.85
C PRO A 253 21.98 21.80 -12.05
N PHE A 254 22.69 20.74 -11.68
CA PHE A 254 22.25 19.77 -10.67
C PHE A 254 22.36 20.43 -9.28
N GLU A 255 21.24 20.76 -8.64
CA GLU A 255 21.27 21.22 -7.25
C GLU A 255 21.47 20.05 -6.28
N ARG A 256 22.55 20.10 -5.50
CA ARG A 256 22.77 19.25 -4.33
C ARG A 256 22.26 19.96 -3.08
N THR A 257 21.37 19.34 -2.32
CA THR A 257 21.07 19.73 -0.94
C THR A 257 21.65 18.68 0.00
N PHE A 258 22.41 19.15 0.99
CA PHE A 258 23.12 18.35 2.01
C PHE A 258 22.23 18.09 3.23
#